data_AF-A0A7X6ZWD7-F1
#
_entry.id   AF-A0A7X6ZWD7-F1
#
_cell.length_a   1.000
_cell.length_b   1.000
_cell.length_c   1.000
_cell.angle_alpha   90.00
_cell.angle_beta   90.00
_cell.angle_gamma   90.00
#
_symmetry.space_group_name_H-M   'P 1'
#
loop_
_entity.id
_entity.type
_entity.pdbx_description
1 polymer ?
#
loop_
_entity_poly.entity_id
_entity_poly.type
_entity_poly.pdbx_seq_one_letter_code
_entity_poly.pdbx_strand_id
1 'polypeptide(L)'
;MRKKVLAIICLFTIMFCTVVSSAEIIHENITDTALTKGVVQRTIHRFTTNGWYKINTVSVDLDEKYVDLKTLTSNKGINIRENVLELAKQNNAIAAINADFFQPSGLMPTRASALGVVVDDGKMLTTPARGKDMATVAVDYENIASMGVWDQYISLYSPNGEEKQIYHVNKYYDDGALVIFNDDWDAASPGSPIAPIEMVVEDDVVTDIRVSEEGVKFSENSYVIASTNAEDTFLIDNFKIGDRVEVKMWLEPNPTKYKMAVGAGTMLLIDGENAPITHNISGIHP
;
A
#
# COMPACT_ATOMS: atom_id res chain seq x y z
N MET A 1 60.98 32.00 32.78
CA MET A 1 60.82 30.60 32.35
C MET A 1 59.37 30.17 32.60
N ARG A 2 58.52 30.09 31.55
CA ARG A 2 57.11 29.68 31.66
C ARG A 2 57.04 28.14 31.68
N LYS A 3 56.55 27.54 32.76
CA LYS A 3 56.17 26.13 32.80
C LYS A 3 54.87 25.97 31.99
N LYS A 4 54.94 25.28 30.85
CA LYS A 4 53.77 24.84 30.10
C LYS A 4 53.20 23.61 30.80
N VAL A 5 52.00 23.71 31.38
CA VAL A 5 51.24 22.55 31.84
C VAL A 5 50.51 22.01 30.62
N LEU A 6 50.90 20.82 30.18
CA LEU A 6 50.23 20.08 29.12
C LEU A 6 49.04 19.35 29.77
N ALA A 7 47.84 19.85 29.56
CA ALA A 7 46.62 19.14 29.97
C ALA A 7 46.28 18.11 28.89
N ILE A 8 46.52 16.84 29.18
CA ILE A 8 46.02 15.72 28.36
C ILE A 8 44.55 15.53 28.73
N ILE A 9 43.65 15.97 27.84
CA ILE A 9 42.23 15.67 27.92
C ILE A 9 42.04 14.31 27.23
N CYS A 10 41.96 13.23 28.01
CA CYS A 10 41.44 11.95 27.52
C CYS A 10 39.93 12.09 27.35
N LEU A 11 39.48 12.31 26.12
CA LEU A 11 38.08 12.26 25.76
C LEU A 11 37.66 10.79 25.68
N PHE A 12 37.09 10.25 26.77
CA PHE A 12 36.39 8.96 26.72
C PHE A 12 35.06 9.17 26.00
N THR A 13 35.04 8.94 24.69
CA THR A 13 33.78 8.75 23.95
C THR A 13 33.19 7.41 24.36
N ILE A 14 32.27 7.45 25.34
CA ILE A 14 31.38 6.33 25.65
C ILE A 14 30.47 6.17 24.44
N MET A 15 30.86 5.26 23.54
CA MET A 15 30.01 4.78 22.47
C MET A 15 28.88 3.97 23.13
N PHE A 16 27.73 4.61 23.34
CA PHE A 16 26.50 3.91 23.72
C PHE A 16 26.08 3.03 22.53
N CYS A 17 26.53 1.78 22.53
CA CYS A 17 25.84 0.73 21.78
C CYS A 17 24.49 0.52 22.48
N THR A 18 23.41 1.02 21.88
CA THR A 18 22.07 0.57 22.25
C THR A 18 21.95 -0.88 21.80
N VAL A 19 22.24 -1.81 22.70
CA VAL A 19 21.90 -3.21 22.50
C VAL A 19 20.38 -3.28 22.53
N VAL A 20 19.76 -3.43 21.37
CA VAL A 20 18.35 -3.84 21.29
C VAL A 20 18.31 -5.25 21.86
N SER A 21 17.95 -5.38 23.14
CA SER A 21 17.84 -6.66 23.81
C SER A 21 16.56 -7.33 23.34
N SER A 22 16.65 -8.32 22.45
CA SER A 22 15.50 -9.17 22.12
C SER A 22 15.00 -9.84 23.41
N ALA A 23 13.69 -9.93 23.60
CA ALA A 23 13.14 -10.59 24.78
C ALA A 23 13.55 -12.07 24.83
N GLU A 24 14.21 -12.50 25.91
CA GLU A 24 14.61 -13.90 26.06
C GLU A 24 13.39 -14.79 26.28
N ILE A 25 13.36 -15.96 25.63
CA ILE A 25 12.27 -16.93 25.76
C ILE A 25 12.45 -17.73 27.06
N ILE A 26 11.48 -17.64 27.97
CA ILE A 26 11.45 -18.37 29.24
C ILE A 26 10.71 -19.71 29.08
N HIS A 27 9.58 -19.69 28.37
CA HIS A 27 8.76 -20.86 28.13
C HIS A 27 8.03 -20.75 26.79
N GLU A 28 7.81 -21.86 26.10
CA GLU A 28 7.06 -21.90 24.86
C GLU A 28 6.23 -23.18 24.74
N ASN A 29 4.99 -23.01 24.29
CA ASN A 29 4.11 -24.09 23.86
C ASN A 29 3.65 -23.83 22.43
N ILE A 30 3.81 -24.83 21.56
CA ILE A 30 3.44 -24.78 20.14
C ILE A 30 2.36 -25.83 19.88
N THR A 31 1.30 -25.41 19.18
CA THR A 31 0.26 -26.31 18.67
C THR A 31 0.08 -26.10 17.18
N ASP A 32 0.15 -27.20 16.41
CA ASP A 32 -0.05 -27.21 14.96
C ASP A 32 -1.38 -27.89 14.62
N THR A 33 -2.16 -27.24 13.74
CA THR A 33 -3.44 -27.73 13.22
C THR A 33 -3.40 -27.71 11.70
N ALA A 34 -3.49 -28.87 11.06
CA ALA A 34 -3.66 -28.94 9.61
C ALA A 34 -5.06 -28.41 9.24
N LEU A 35 -5.12 -27.34 8.44
CA LEU A 35 -6.38 -26.80 7.93
C LEU A 35 -6.82 -27.55 6.68
N THR A 36 -5.86 -27.81 5.79
CA THR A 36 -5.99 -28.66 4.60
C THR A 36 -4.59 -29.13 4.18
N LYS A 37 -4.50 -29.96 3.14
CA LYS A 37 -3.21 -30.32 2.54
C LYS A 37 -2.49 -29.04 2.07
N GLY A 38 -1.21 -28.90 2.43
CA GLY A 38 -0.41 -27.72 2.12
C GLY A 38 -0.65 -26.50 3.02
N VAL A 39 -1.58 -26.56 3.98
CA VAL A 39 -1.87 -25.41 4.87
C VAL A 39 -1.96 -25.81 6.33
N VAL A 40 -1.08 -25.23 7.15
CA VAL A 40 -0.98 -25.53 8.59
C VAL A 40 -1.07 -24.23 9.39
N GLN A 41 -2.00 -24.19 10.34
CA GLN A 41 -2.03 -23.16 11.37
C GLN A 41 -1.14 -23.57 12.54
N ARG A 42 -0.29 -22.67 12.99
CA ARG A 42 0.50 -22.83 14.21
C ARG A 42 0.15 -21.74 15.23
N THR A 43 -0.21 -22.16 16.43
CA THR A 43 -0.38 -21.28 17.59
C THR A 43 0.81 -21.44 18.54
N ILE A 44 1.47 -20.32 18.85
CA ILE A 44 2.62 -20.27 19.76
C ILE A 44 2.23 -19.44 20.98
N HIS A 45 2.26 -20.07 22.15
CA HIS A 45 2.17 -19.40 23.45
C HIS A 45 3.58 -19.26 24.01
N ARG A 46 4.13 -18.04 23.94
CA ARG A 46 5.53 -17.76 24.29
C ARG A 46 5.58 -16.82 25.48
N PHE A 47 6.18 -17.27 26.57
CA PHE A 47 6.53 -16.42 27.71
C PHE A 47 7.97 -15.95 27.57
N THR A 48 8.17 -14.64 27.56
CA THR A 48 9.49 -14.01 27.50
C THR A 48 9.74 -13.13 28.72
N THR A 49 10.95 -12.58 28.81
CA THR A 49 11.27 -11.54 29.80
C THR A 49 10.40 -10.27 29.68
N ASN A 50 9.72 -10.07 28.54
CA ASN A 50 8.79 -8.97 28.30
C ASN A 50 7.31 -9.35 28.54
N GLY A 51 7.01 -10.62 28.89
CA GLY A 51 5.66 -11.09 29.16
C GLY A 51 5.17 -12.17 28.19
N TRP A 52 3.86 -12.35 28.12
CA TRP A 52 3.24 -13.38 27.29
C TRP A 52 2.91 -12.88 25.88
N TYR A 53 3.31 -13.64 24.88
CA TYR A 53 2.88 -13.49 23.49
C TYR A 53 2.01 -14.69 23.08
N LYS A 54 0.95 -14.40 22.31
CA LYS A 54 0.21 -15.40 21.54
C LYS A 54 0.41 -15.10 20.06
N ILE A 55 1.18 -15.93 19.38
CA ILE A 55 1.52 -15.76 17.96
C ILE A 55 0.73 -16.79 17.17
N ASN A 56 0.04 -16.34 16.12
CA ASN A 56 -0.65 -17.22 15.19
C ASN A 56 0.04 -17.08 13.83
N THR A 57 0.38 -18.21 13.22
CA THR A 57 0.97 -18.26 11.88
C THR A 57 0.18 -19.25 11.02
N VAL A 58 0.13 -19.00 9.73
CA VAL A 58 -0.40 -19.93 8.73
C VAL A 58 0.72 -20.17 7.73
N SER A 59 1.21 -21.40 7.66
CA SER A 59 2.19 -21.83 6.66
C SER A 59 1.44 -22.37 5.46
N VAL A 60 1.81 -21.90 4.27
CA VAL A 60 1.15 -22.21 3.00
C VAL A 60 2.21 -22.74 2.05
N ASP A 61 2.00 -23.95 1.52
CA ASP A 61 2.75 -24.52 0.42
C ASP A 61 2.21 -23.96 -0.89
N LEU A 62 2.95 -23.07 -1.54
CA LEU A 62 2.53 -22.43 -2.79
C LEU A 62 2.56 -23.39 -3.99
N ASP A 63 3.23 -24.55 -3.89
CA ASP A 63 3.25 -25.58 -4.93
C ASP A 63 2.10 -26.58 -4.81
N GLU A 64 1.32 -26.53 -3.72
CA GLU A 64 0.13 -27.38 -3.59
C GLU A 64 -0.96 -26.94 -4.58
N LYS A 65 -1.27 -27.82 -5.53
CA LYS A 65 -2.18 -27.58 -6.66
C LYS A 65 -3.55 -26.99 -6.29
N TYR A 66 -4.06 -27.27 -5.09
CA TYR A 66 -5.39 -26.84 -4.64
C TYR A 66 -5.36 -25.70 -3.62
N VAL A 67 -4.20 -25.07 -3.46
CA VAL A 67 -3.98 -23.92 -2.59
C VAL A 67 -3.67 -22.71 -3.47
N ASP A 68 -4.32 -21.59 -3.16
CA ASP A 68 -4.09 -20.33 -3.83
C ASP A 68 -4.00 -19.21 -2.79
N LEU A 69 -3.14 -18.22 -3.05
CA LEU A 69 -2.95 -17.06 -2.20
C LEU A 69 -3.38 -15.82 -2.97
N LYS A 70 -4.38 -15.11 -2.45
CA LYS A 70 -4.99 -13.95 -3.10
C LYS A 70 -5.01 -12.74 -2.20
N THR A 71 -4.97 -11.57 -2.82
CA THR A 71 -5.32 -10.31 -2.17
C THR A 71 -6.82 -10.27 -1.95
N LEU A 72 -7.27 -9.82 -0.77
CA LEU A 72 -8.70 -9.64 -0.48
C LEU A 72 -9.01 -8.16 -0.30
N THR A 73 -9.98 -7.65 -1.07
CA THR A 73 -10.52 -6.29 -0.97
C THR A 73 -12.04 -6.33 -0.84
N SER A 74 -12.66 -5.22 -0.42
CA SER A 74 -14.11 -5.16 -0.30
C SER A 74 -14.76 -5.16 -1.68
N ASN A 75 -15.75 -6.04 -1.88
CA ASN A 75 -16.52 -6.08 -3.14
C ASN A 75 -17.46 -4.87 -3.34
N LYS A 76 -17.51 -3.96 -2.38
CA LYS A 76 -18.27 -2.71 -2.44
C LYS A 76 -17.42 -1.52 -2.92
N GLY A 77 -16.11 -1.74 -3.15
CA GLY A 77 -15.13 -0.72 -3.50
C GLY A 77 -13.90 -0.82 -2.59
N ILE A 78 -12.71 -0.70 -3.17
CA ILE A 78 -11.44 -0.88 -2.43
C ILE A 78 -11.20 0.22 -1.39
N ASN A 79 -11.97 1.32 -1.44
CA ASN A 79 -11.91 2.37 -0.43
C ASN A 79 -12.72 2.04 0.85
N ILE A 80 -13.41 0.90 0.93
CA ILE A 80 -14.26 0.52 2.07
C ILE A 80 -13.46 -0.34 3.05
N ARG A 81 -13.47 0.08 4.32
CA ARG A 81 -12.88 -0.70 5.41
C ARG A 81 -13.78 -1.87 5.75
N GLU A 82 -13.24 -3.07 5.67
CA GLU A 82 -13.95 -4.30 6.01
C GLU A 82 -13.14 -5.16 6.98
N ASN A 83 -13.85 -5.92 7.82
CA ASN A 83 -13.20 -6.81 8.77
C ASN A 83 -12.59 -8.02 8.04
N VAL A 84 -11.38 -8.44 8.43
CA VAL A 84 -10.69 -9.59 7.82
C VAL A 84 -11.55 -10.86 7.82
N LEU A 85 -12.35 -11.10 8.86
CA LEU A 85 -13.28 -12.23 8.92
C LEU A 85 -14.36 -12.14 7.84
N GLU A 86 -14.89 -10.94 7.59
CA GLU A 86 -15.93 -10.75 6.58
C GLU A 86 -15.36 -10.85 5.17
N LEU A 87 -14.16 -10.29 4.93
CA LEU A 87 -13.42 -10.48 3.67
C LEU A 87 -13.15 -11.97 3.40
N ALA A 88 -12.72 -12.72 4.42
CA ALA A 88 -12.49 -14.16 4.31
C ALA A 88 -13.77 -14.92 3.96
N LYS A 89 -14.88 -14.62 4.64
CA LYS A 89 -16.19 -15.25 4.36
C LYS A 89 -16.69 -14.96 2.95
N GLN A 90 -16.62 -13.71 2.51
CA GLN A 90 -17.06 -13.29 1.17
C GLN A 90 -16.32 -14.04 0.06
N ASN A 91 -15.05 -14.37 0.31
CA ASN A 91 -14.18 -15.05 -0.64
C ASN A 91 -14.02 -16.56 -0.37
N ASN A 92 -14.76 -17.13 0.59
CA ASN A 92 -14.63 -18.52 1.03
C ASN A 92 -13.19 -18.93 1.38
N ALA A 93 -12.41 -18.01 1.94
CA ALA A 93 -11.03 -18.25 2.32
C ALA A 93 -10.95 -19.10 3.60
N ILE A 94 -10.05 -20.09 3.62
CA ILE A 94 -9.80 -20.95 4.79
C ILE A 94 -8.98 -20.25 5.89
N ALA A 95 -8.26 -19.18 5.52
CA ALA A 95 -7.49 -18.32 6.41
C ALA A 95 -7.29 -16.95 5.75
N ALA A 96 -7.16 -15.88 6.55
CA ALA A 96 -6.82 -14.54 6.08
C ALA A 96 -6.11 -13.75 7.19
N ILE A 97 -5.25 -12.81 6.79
CA ILE A 97 -4.58 -11.85 7.67
C ILE A 97 -4.75 -10.44 7.09
N ASN A 98 -4.61 -9.41 7.92
CA ASN A 98 -4.46 -8.05 7.40
C ASN A 98 -3.10 -7.91 6.70
N ALA A 99 -3.03 -7.03 5.69
CA ALA A 99 -1.83 -6.81 4.88
C ALA A 99 -1.26 -5.39 5.08
N ASP A 100 -1.69 -4.44 4.24
CA ASP A 100 -1.11 -3.10 4.16
C ASP A 100 -1.57 -2.13 5.27
N PHE A 101 -0.83 -1.04 5.40
CA PHE A 101 -1.32 0.18 6.04
C PHE A 101 -2.39 0.84 5.17
N PHE A 102 -3.26 1.62 5.81
CA PHE A 102 -4.30 2.36 5.12
C PHE A 102 -4.43 3.77 5.67
N GLN A 103 -4.79 4.69 4.78
CA GLN A 103 -5.08 6.08 5.10
C GLN A 103 -6.59 6.28 5.19
N PRO A 104 -7.14 6.58 6.39
CA PRO A 104 -8.57 6.88 6.56
C PRO A 104 -8.96 8.14 5.78
N SER A 105 -10.16 8.16 5.19
CA SER A 105 -10.66 9.28 4.36
C SER A 105 -10.88 10.62 5.10
N GLY A 106 -10.73 10.64 6.42
CA GLY A 106 -10.94 11.80 7.32
C GLY A 106 -12.39 12.31 7.43
N LEU A 107 -13.17 12.21 6.36
CA LEU A 107 -14.55 12.68 6.25
C LEU A 107 -15.57 11.54 6.43
N MET A 108 -15.22 10.34 5.98
CA MET A 108 -16.07 9.16 6.03
C MET A 108 -15.35 8.06 6.83
N PRO A 109 -15.75 7.82 8.10
CA PRO A 109 -15.07 6.86 8.96
C PRO A 109 -14.99 5.46 8.36
N THR A 110 -15.96 5.00 7.60
CA THR A 110 -15.92 3.65 7.00
C THR A 110 -14.98 3.53 5.80
N ARG A 111 -14.34 4.61 5.37
CA ARG A 111 -13.50 4.64 4.18
C ARG A 111 -12.02 4.86 4.47
N ALA A 112 -11.18 4.17 3.72
CA ALA A 112 -9.73 4.33 3.71
C ALA A 112 -9.15 3.79 2.39
N SER A 113 -7.99 4.28 1.98
CA SER A 113 -7.23 3.72 0.86
C SER A 113 -5.96 3.03 1.35
N ALA A 114 -5.55 1.94 0.71
CA ALA A 114 -4.25 1.32 0.94
C ALA A 114 -3.11 2.33 0.70
N LEU A 115 -2.01 2.22 1.45
CA LEU A 115 -0.85 3.10 1.27
C LEU A 115 0.09 2.59 0.18
N GLY A 116 0.46 1.31 0.20
CA GLY A 116 1.24 0.65 -0.83
C GLY A 116 0.38 0.07 -1.95
N VAL A 117 1.01 -0.72 -2.82
CA VAL A 117 0.36 -1.30 -4.00
C VAL A 117 -0.67 -2.34 -3.60
N VAL A 118 -1.71 -2.49 -4.41
CA VAL A 118 -2.65 -3.59 -4.32
C VAL A 118 -2.80 -4.17 -5.72
N VAL A 119 -2.43 -5.44 -5.90
CA VAL A 119 -2.60 -6.21 -7.13
C VAL A 119 -3.44 -7.45 -6.82
N ASP A 120 -4.42 -7.71 -7.67
CA ASP A 120 -5.22 -8.93 -7.69
C ASP A 120 -5.30 -9.44 -9.14
N ASP A 121 -4.80 -10.65 -9.36
CA ASP A 121 -4.73 -11.34 -10.67
C ASP A 121 -4.22 -10.45 -11.81
N GLY A 122 -3.05 -9.85 -11.61
CA GLY A 122 -2.40 -8.99 -12.60
C GLY A 122 -3.00 -7.58 -12.72
N LYS A 123 -4.17 -7.32 -12.14
CA LYS A 123 -4.81 -6.00 -12.12
C LYS A 123 -4.29 -5.18 -10.94
N MET A 124 -3.71 -4.02 -11.22
CA MET A 124 -3.34 -3.05 -10.19
C MET A 124 -4.58 -2.27 -9.75
N LEU A 125 -4.99 -2.44 -8.50
CA LEU A 125 -6.11 -1.72 -7.88
C LEU A 125 -5.66 -0.39 -7.26
N THR A 126 -4.44 -0.33 -6.72
CA THR A 126 -3.82 0.91 -6.24
C THR A 126 -2.32 0.90 -6.54
N THR A 127 -1.74 2.08 -6.76
CA THR A 127 -0.28 2.23 -7.01
C THR A 127 0.57 1.96 -5.76
N PRO A 128 1.88 1.71 -5.90
CA PRO A 128 2.83 1.81 -4.79
C PRO A 128 2.80 3.21 -4.13
N ALA A 129 3.32 3.30 -2.90
CA ALA A 129 3.47 4.56 -2.20
C ALA A 129 4.59 5.40 -2.83
N ARG A 130 4.27 6.57 -3.35
CA ARG A 130 5.22 7.42 -4.09
C ARG A 130 6.25 8.00 -3.14
N GLY A 131 7.53 7.84 -3.48
CA GLY A 131 8.65 8.40 -2.69
C GLY A 131 8.74 7.84 -1.27
N LYS A 132 8.10 6.70 -0.99
CA LYS A 132 8.21 6.00 0.29
C LYS A 132 8.84 4.63 0.03
N ASP A 133 9.84 4.29 0.84
CA ASP A 133 10.50 2.98 0.83
C ASP A 133 9.62 1.94 1.57
N MET A 134 8.37 1.79 1.12
CA MET A 134 7.43 0.80 1.66
C MET A 134 7.62 -0.52 0.93
N ALA A 135 7.86 -1.58 1.71
CA ALA A 135 7.97 -2.93 1.21
C ALA A 135 6.63 -3.39 0.61
N THR A 136 6.72 -4.23 -0.41
CA THR A 136 5.62 -4.96 -1.02
C THR A 136 5.92 -6.45 -0.90
N VAL A 137 4.90 -7.24 -0.59
CA VAL A 137 4.94 -8.71 -0.70
C VAL A 137 4.15 -9.09 -1.94
N ALA A 138 4.73 -9.92 -2.81
CA ALA A 138 4.13 -10.32 -4.07
C ALA A 138 4.31 -11.82 -4.33
N VAL A 139 3.36 -12.42 -5.07
CA VAL A 139 3.47 -13.79 -5.59
C VAL A 139 3.19 -13.77 -7.09
N ASP A 140 4.12 -14.31 -7.86
CA ASP A 140 4.00 -14.38 -9.32
C ASP A 140 3.18 -15.57 -9.82
N TYR A 141 2.98 -15.65 -11.14
CA TYR A 141 2.26 -16.76 -11.76
C TYR A 141 2.98 -18.12 -11.66
N GLU A 142 4.27 -18.13 -11.31
CA GLU A 142 5.11 -19.31 -11.08
C GLU A 142 5.16 -19.73 -9.59
N ASN A 143 4.32 -19.14 -8.74
CA ASN A 143 4.25 -19.39 -7.30
C ASN A 143 5.51 -18.94 -6.51
N ILE A 144 6.30 -18.03 -7.08
CA ILE A 144 7.46 -17.47 -6.39
C ILE A 144 7.02 -16.26 -5.56
N ALA A 145 7.19 -16.36 -4.25
CA ALA A 145 7.03 -15.24 -3.34
C ALA A 145 8.26 -14.32 -3.39
N SER A 146 8.02 -13.02 -3.48
CA SER A 146 9.07 -11.99 -3.48
C SER A 146 8.68 -10.84 -2.56
N MET A 147 9.70 -10.13 -2.08
CA MET A 147 9.55 -8.91 -1.31
C MET A 147 10.47 -7.84 -1.87
N GLY A 148 10.01 -6.61 -1.95
CA GLY A 148 10.82 -5.50 -2.45
C GLY A 148 10.06 -4.19 -2.46
N VAL A 149 10.74 -3.11 -2.83
CA VAL A 149 10.12 -1.80 -3.05
C VAL A 149 9.66 -1.73 -4.49
N TRP A 150 8.39 -1.36 -4.69
CA TRP A 150 7.82 -1.13 -6.00
C TRP A 150 7.79 0.37 -6.27
N ASP A 151 8.03 0.76 -7.51
CA ASP A 151 8.03 2.16 -7.94
C ASP A 151 7.08 2.39 -9.11
N GLN A 152 6.71 3.65 -9.29
CA GLN A 152 5.76 4.06 -10.31
C GLN A 152 6.00 5.50 -10.78
N TYR A 153 5.61 5.75 -12.02
CA TYR A 153 5.57 7.10 -12.57
C TYR A 153 4.41 7.19 -13.56
N ILE A 154 3.48 8.12 -13.32
CA ILE A 154 2.33 8.36 -14.17
C ILE A 154 2.35 9.81 -14.65
N SER A 155 2.25 10.01 -15.96
CA SER A 155 2.18 11.32 -16.61
C SER A 155 0.87 11.47 -17.38
N LEU A 156 0.25 12.63 -17.23
CA LEU A 156 -0.85 13.13 -18.04
C LEU A 156 -0.30 14.10 -19.07
N TYR A 157 -0.65 13.89 -20.34
CA TYR A 157 -0.37 14.83 -21.42
C TYR A 157 -1.68 15.45 -21.90
N SER A 158 -1.72 16.78 -21.95
CA SER A 158 -2.83 17.52 -22.54
C SER A 158 -2.66 17.70 -24.05
N PRO A 159 -3.74 18.00 -24.80
CA PRO A 159 -3.68 18.18 -26.25
C PRO A 159 -2.73 19.29 -26.73
N ASN A 160 -2.43 20.27 -25.87
CA ASN A 160 -1.48 21.34 -26.14
C ASN A 160 0.00 20.92 -25.90
N GLY A 161 0.25 19.70 -25.43
CA GLY A 161 1.58 19.16 -25.17
C GLY A 161 2.12 19.45 -23.76
N GLU A 162 1.36 20.13 -22.90
CA GLU A 162 1.73 20.29 -21.49
C GLU A 162 1.65 18.94 -20.77
N GLU A 163 2.56 18.75 -19.80
CA GLU A 163 2.67 17.52 -19.02
C GLU A 163 2.42 17.82 -17.54
N LYS A 164 1.66 16.94 -16.88
CA LYS A 164 1.55 16.95 -15.42
C LYS A 164 1.60 15.55 -14.84
N GLN A 165 2.32 15.41 -13.74
CA GLN A 165 2.41 14.14 -13.03
C GLN A 165 1.08 13.80 -12.34
N ILE A 166 0.63 12.56 -12.51
CA ILE A 166 -0.39 11.93 -11.67
C ILE A 166 0.34 11.15 -10.59
N TYR A 167 -0.06 11.34 -9.33
CA TYR A 167 0.66 10.73 -8.21
C TYR A 167 0.20 9.31 -7.97
N HIS A 168 -1.10 9.06 -8.03
CA HIS A 168 -1.68 7.79 -7.60
C HIS A 168 -2.87 7.33 -8.46
N VAL A 169 -3.14 6.03 -8.35
CA VAL A 169 -4.42 5.43 -8.72
C VAL A 169 -5.11 4.98 -7.42
N ASN A 170 -6.37 5.39 -7.25
CA ASN A 170 -7.28 4.99 -6.18
C ASN A 170 -6.71 5.17 -4.75
N LYS A 171 -6.18 6.35 -4.46
CA LYS A 171 -5.69 6.71 -3.11
C LYS A 171 -6.21 8.06 -2.66
N TYR A 172 -6.44 8.18 -1.36
CA TYR A 172 -6.64 9.47 -0.72
C TYR A 172 -5.30 10.16 -0.40
N TYR A 173 -5.33 11.49 -0.27
CA TYR A 173 -4.34 12.32 0.43
C TYR A 173 -2.95 12.51 -0.18
N ASP A 174 -2.92 13.02 -1.40
CA ASP A 174 -1.83 13.89 -1.82
C ASP A 174 -2.40 15.29 -2.08
N ASP A 175 -2.26 16.22 -1.14
CA ASP A 175 -2.72 17.60 -1.35
C ASP A 175 -1.96 18.24 -2.53
N GLY A 176 -2.69 18.84 -3.47
CA GLY A 176 -2.12 19.45 -4.68
C GLY A 176 -1.66 18.46 -5.75
N ALA A 177 -2.20 17.25 -5.76
CA ALA A 177 -1.86 16.21 -6.73
C ALA A 177 -3.01 15.86 -7.66
N LEU A 178 -2.65 15.33 -8.83
CA LEU A 178 -3.60 14.61 -9.66
C LEU A 178 -3.65 13.12 -9.25
N VAL A 179 -4.85 12.57 -9.16
CA VAL A 179 -5.10 11.16 -8.82
C VAL A 179 -6.12 10.56 -9.79
N ILE A 180 -5.87 9.36 -10.29
CA ILE A 180 -6.86 8.60 -11.06
C ILE A 180 -7.78 7.85 -10.11
N PHE A 181 -9.09 7.94 -10.33
CA PHE A 181 -10.11 7.09 -9.70
C PHE A 181 -10.88 6.34 -10.77
N ASN A 182 -11.14 5.05 -10.56
CA ASN A 182 -11.93 4.20 -11.45
C ASN A 182 -12.98 3.39 -10.66
N ASP A 183 -13.65 2.46 -11.34
CA ASP A 183 -14.71 1.62 -10.75
C ASP A 183 -14.24 0.65 -9.65
N ASP A 184 -12.93 0.40 -9.51
CA ASP A 184 -12.39 -0.35 -8.37
C ASP A 184 -12.54 0.44 -7.05
N TRP A 185 -12.52 1.77 -7.13
CA TRP A 185 -12.58 2.67 -5.97
C TRP A 185 -13.85 2.49 -5.16
N ASP A 186 -14.99 2.69 -5.83
CA ASP A 186 -16.37 2.70 -5.32
C ASP A 186 -17.32 2.84 -6.52
N ALA A 187 -18.64 2.79 -6.30
CA ALA A 187 -19.66 3.00 -7.31
C ALA A 187 -19.64 4.41 -7.96
N ALA A 188 -18.96 5.38 -7.35
CA ALA A 188 -18.79 6.73 -7.87
C ALA A 188 -17.42 7.32 -7.48
N SER A 189 -16.97 8.32 -8.24
CA SER A 189 -15.76 9.09 -7.94
C SER A 189 -15.88 9.84 -6.59
N PRO A 190 -14.77 10.30 -6.00
CA PRO A 190 -14.82 11.01 -4.72
C PRO A 190 -15.66 12.28 -4.73
N GLY A 191 -15.55 13.12 -5.78
CA GLY A 191 -16.13 14.45 -5.83
C GLY A 191 -15.69 15.38 -4.70
N SER A 192 -16.32 16.56 -4.61
CA SER A 192 -16.05 17.55 -3.58
C SER A 192 -16.50 17.08 -2.19
N PRO A 193 -15.75 17.39 -1.11
CA PRO A 193 -14.53 18.22 -1.07
C PRO A 193 -13.22 17.43 -1.22
N ILE A 194 -13.28 16.12 -1.49
CA ILE A 194 -12.09 15.27 -1.59
C ILE A 194 -11.33 15.53 -2.90
N ALA A 195 -12.07 15.66 -3.99
CA ALA A 195 -11.63 15.98 -5.32
C ALA A 195 -12.43 17.20 -5.82
N PRO A 196 -12.02 18.43 -5.49
CA PRO A 196 -12.73 19.64 -5.88
C PRO A 196 -12.77 19.87 -7.40
N ILE A 197 -11.89 19.26 -8.19
CA ILE A 197 -11.95 19.30 -9.65
C ILE A 197 -11.79 17.87 -10.17
N GLU A 198 -12.72 17.42 -10.99
CA GLU A 198 -12.71 16.09 -11.61
C GLU A 198 -12.88 16.20 -13.12
N MET A 199 -11.97 15.59 -13.88
CA MET A 199 -12.10 15.40 -15.33
C MET A 199 -12.54 13.97 -15.58
N VAL A 200 -13.76 13.79 -16.10
CA VAL A 200 -14.34 12.49 -16.44
C VAL A 200 -13.85 12.10 -17.83
N VAL A 201 -13.36 10.87 -17.94
CA VAL A 201 -12.80 10.32 -19.18
C VAL A 201 -13.50 9.02 -19.49
N GLU A 202 -14.03 8.90 -20.70
CA GLU A 202 -14.62 7.66 -21.25
C GLU A 202 -13.95 7.35 -22.58
N ASP A 203 -13.48 6.12 -22.77
CA ASP A 203 -12.77 5.68 -23.99
C ASP A 203 -11.68 6.66 -24.45
N ASP A 204 -10.84 7.10 -23.51
CA ASP A 204 -9.74 8.08 -23.69
C ASP A 204 -10.18 9.48 -24.15
N VAL A 205 -11.45 9.85 -23.98
CA VAL A 205 -12.01 11.17 -24.33
C VAL A 205 -12.62 11.85 -23.12
N VAL A 206 -12.34 13.15 -22.93
CA VAL A 206 -12.97 13.96 -21.88
C VAL A 206 -14.46 14.11 -22.17
N THR A 207 -15.31 13.65 -21.25
CA THR A 207 -16.76 13.75 -21.37
C THR A 207 -17.37 14.81 -20.45
N ASP A 208 -16.72 15.11 -19.33
CA ASP A 208 -17.16 16.14 -18.38
C ASP A 208 -15.96 16.72 -17.60
N ILE A 209 -16.08 17.96 -17.15
CA ILE A 209 -15.14 18.61 -16.22
C ILE A 209 -15.96 19.26 -15.11
N ARG A 210 -15.83 18.69 -13.92
CA ARG A 210 -16.68 18.95 -12.76
C ARG A 210 -15.89 19.82 -11.77
N VAL A 211 -16.47 20.92 -11.31
CA VAL A 211 -15.83 21.84 -10.35
C VAL A 211 -16.71 22.00 -9.12
N SER A 212 -16.20 21.52 -7.98
CA SER A 212 -16.88 21.53 -6.68
C SER A 212 -18.24 20.81 -6.69
N GLU A 213 -18.38 19.80 -7.54
CA GLU A 213 -19.59 18.97 -7.62
C GLU A 213 -19.45 17.66 -6.85
N GLU A 214 -20.59 16.97 -6.66
CA GLU A 214 -20.60 15.59 -6.17
C GLU A 214 -19.94 14.64 -7.19
N GLY A 215 -19.47 13.49 -6.69
CA GLY A 215 -18.85 12.46 -7.51
C GLY A 215 -19.80 11.89 -8.56
N VAL A 216 -19.22 11.44 -9.67
CA VAL A 216 -19.94 10.84 -10.80
C VAL A 216 -19.87 9.32 -10.74
N LYS A 217 -20.92 8.63 -11.20
CA LYS A 217 -20.87 7.18 -11.33
C LYS A 217 -19.95 6.79 -12.48
N PHE A 218 -19.18 5.72 -12.27
CA PHE A 218 -18.41 5.13 -13.35
C PHE A 218 -19.32 4.39 -14.33
N SER A 219 -18.96 4.51 -15.60
CA SER A 219 -19.50 3.82 -16.77
C SER A 219 -18.45 2.82 -17.25
N GLU A 220 -18.78 1.99 -18.24
CA GLU A 220 -17.81 1.05 -18.79
C GLU A 220 -16.62 1.82 -19.40
N ASN A 221 -15.39 1.36 -19.13
CA ASN A 221 -14.14 1.99 -19.56
C ASN A 221 -13.97 3.46 -19.15
N SER A 222 -14.60 3.89 -18.04
CA SER A 222 -14.42 5.24 -17.54
C SER A 222 -13.60 5.34 -16.28
N TYR A 223 -12.98 6.51 -16.14
CA TYR A 223 -12.21 6.90 -14.98
C TYR A 223 -12.27 8.42 -14.83
N VAL A 224 -11.88 8.90 -13.67
CA VAL A 224 -11.75 10.31 -13.35
C VAL A 224 -10.28 10.61 -13.07
N ILE A 225 -9.78 11.70 -13.64
CA ILE A 225 -8.57 12.35 -13.15
C ILE A 225 -9.01 13.48 -12.24
N ALA A 226 -8.70 13.36 -10.96
CA ALA A 226 -9.09 14.28 -9.92
C ALA A 226 -7.90 15.16 -9.51
N SER A 227 -8.13 16.46 -9.38
CA SER A 227 -7.27 17.34 -8.59
C SER A 227 -7.77 17.35 -7.15
N THR A 228 -6.88 17.06 -6.20
CA THR A 228 -7.19 17.05 -4.76
C THR A 228 -7.16 18.43 -4.12
N ASN A 229 -6.79 19.47 -4.89
CA ASN A 229 -6.71 20.85 -4.42
C ASN A 229 -7.40 21.79 -5.42
N ALA A 230 -8.27 22.67 -4.93
CA ALA A 230 -9.04 23.58 -5.76
C ALA A 230 -8.18 24.67 -6.45
N GLU A 231 -6.99 24.95 -5.93
CA GLU A 231 -6.03 25.89 -6.54
C GLU A 231 -5.25 25.28 -7.69
N ASP A 232 -5.25 23.95 -7.81
CA ASP A 232 -4.64 23.25 -8.92
C ASP A 232 -5.64 23.13 -10.08
N THR A 233 -5.60 24.14 -10.96
CA THR A 233 -6.49 24.31 -12.12
C THR A 233 -6.01 23.61 -13.39
N PHE A 234 -4.95 22.78 -13.34
CA PHE A 234 -4.34 22.21 -14.55
C PHE A 234 -5.34 21.53 -15.49
N LEU A 235 -6.29 20.77 -14.93
CA LEU A 235 -7.32 20.07 -15.71
C LEU A 235 -8.24 21.05 -16.46
N ILE A 236 -8.63 22.15 -15.81
CA ILE A 236 -9.54 23.16 -16.38
C ILE A 236 -8.81 24.01 -17.43
N ASP A 237 -7.52 24.29 -17.19
CA ASP A 237 -6.75 25.19 -18.05
C ASP A 237 -6.26 24.50 -19.34
N ASN A 238 -6.12 23.17 -19.34
CA ASN A 238 -5.48 22.42 -20.42
C ASN A 238 -6.38 21.42 -21.15
N PHE A 239 -7.61 21.19 -20.67
CA PHE A 239 -8.57 20.28 -21.32
C PHE A 239 -9.94 20.90 -21.49
N LYS A 240 -10.68 20.40 -22.47
CA LYS A 240 -12.12 20.63 -22.67
C LYS A 240 -12.80 19.33 -23.08
N ILE A 241 -14.12 19.30 -22.97
CA ILE A 241 -14.95 18.17 -23.44
C ILE A 241 -14.64 17.89 -24.92
N GLY A 242 -14.43 16.61 -25.24
CA GLY A 242 -14.06 16.11 -26.57
C GLY A 242 -12.56 16.01 -26.81
N ASP A 243 -11.71 16.50 -25.91
CA ASP A 243 -10.27 16.31 -26.00
C ASP A 243 -9.88 14.86 -25.72
N ARG A 244 -8.83 14.39 -26.40
CA ARG A 244 -8.22 13.09 -26.08
C ARG A 244 -7.31 13.21 -24.86
N VAL A 245 -7.32 12.16 -24.05
CA VAL A 245 -6.49 12.04 -22.85
C VAL A 245 -5.39 11.01 -23.13
N GLU A 246 -4.14 11.40 -22.90
CA GLU A 246 -3.00 10.48 -22.95
C GLU A 246 -2.39 10.35 -21.56
N VAL A 247 -2.53 9.16 -20.97
CA VAL A 247 -1.87 8.80 -19.71
C VAL A 247 -0.76 7.79 -20.02
N LYS A 248 0.46 8.10 -19.61
CA LYS A 248 1.58 7.16 -19.63
C LYS A 248 1.87 6.70 -18.21
N MET A 249 1.91 5.41 -18.02
CA MET A 249 2.12 4.78 -16.72
C MET A 249 3.28 3.79 -16.83
N TRP A 250 4.26 3.97 -15.95
CA TRP A 250 5.35 3.04 -15.72
C TRP A 250 5.26 2.51 -14.29
N LEU A 251 5.42 1.20 -14.14
CA LEU A 251 5.54 0.52 -12.85
C LEU A 251 6.66 -0.50 -12.92
N GLU A 252 7.46 -0.55 -11.86
CA GLU A 252 8.48 -1.58 -11.68
C GLU A 252 8.36 -2.20 -10.28
N PRO A 253 8.16 -3.52 -10.21
CA PRO A 253 7.92 -4.45 -11.31
C PRO A 253 6.52 -4.28 -11.94
N ASN A 254 6.33 -4.85 -13.15
CA ASN A 254 5.06 -4.81 -13.86
C ASN A 254 3.99 -5.67 -13.14
N PRO A 255 2.86 -5.08 -12.68
CA PRO A 255 1.83 -5.79 -11.90
C PRO A 255 1.20 -6.99 -12.64
N THR A 256 1.13 -6.95 -13.98
CA THR A 256 0.54 -8.03 -14.80
C THR A 256 1.27 -9.37 -14.71
N LYS A 257 2.46 -9.39 -14.08
CA LYS A 257 3.23 -10.61 -13.83
C LYS A 257 2.90 -11.29 -12.51
N TYR A 258 2.04 -10.68 -11.68
CA TYR A 258 1.77 -11.12 -10.32
C TYR A 258 0.32 -11.52 -10.10
N LYS A 259 0.11 -12.69 -9.48
CA LYS A 259 -1.21 -13.13 -9.00
C LYS A 259 -1.71 -12.22 -7.88
N MET A 260 -0.80 -11.77 -7.03
CA MET A 260 -1.09 -10.86 -5.94
C MET A 260 0.13 -10.01 -5.61
N ALA A 261 -0.12 -8.79 -5.16
CA ALA A 261 0.86 -7.94 -4.49
C ALA A 261 0.15 -7.02 -3.50
N VAL A 262 0.73 -6.86 -2.31
CA VAL A 262 0.21 -5.98 -1.28
C VAL A 262 1.33 -5.18 -0.65
N GLY A 263 1.08 -3.88 -0.43
CA GLY A 263 1.91 -3.03 0.39
C GLY A 263 2.04 -3.56 1.82
N ALA A 264 3.12 -3.15 2.47
CA ALA A 264 3.41 -3.42 3.87
C ALA A 264 4.12 -2.21 4.47
N GLY A 265 5.10 -2.42 5.36
CA GLY A 265 5.89 -1.33 5.94
C GLY A 265 7.37 -1.50 5.66
N THR A 266 8.14 -1.55 6.72
CA THR A 266 9.58 -1.83 6.69
C THR A 266 9.84 -3.30 6.34
N MET A 267 10.81 -3.59 5.46
CA MET A 267 11.38 -4.95 5.38
C MET A 267 12.10 -5.24 6.69
N LEU A 268 11.74 -6.33 7.39
CA LEU A 268 12.38 -6.65 8.67
C LEU A 268 13.72 -7.38 8.48
N LEU A 269 13.77 -8.28 7.50
CA LEU A 269 14.96 -9.07 7.19
C LEU A 269 15.28 -9.00 5.69
N ILE A 270 16.56 -8.86 5.36
CA ILE A 270 17.11 -9.00 4.01
C ILE A 270 18.26 -10.00 4.12
N ASP A 271 18.22 -11.08 3.33
CA ASP A 271 19.24 -12.15 3.32
C ASP A 271 19.56 -12.74 4.71
N GLY A 272 18.56 -12.76 5.61
CA GLY A 272 18.69 -13.27 6.97
C GLY A 272 19.24 -12.26 8.00
N GLU A 273 19.52 -11.02 7.58
CA GLU A 273 19.99 -9.94 8.45
C GLU A 273 18.93 -8.87 8.67
N ASN A 274 18.98 -8.17 9.81
CA ASN A 274 18.06 -7.07 10.11
C ASN A 274 18.21 -5.95 9.08
N ALA A 275 17.09 -5.50 8.53
CA ALA A 275 17.07 -4.41 7.56
C ALA A 275 16.79 -3.04 8.23
N PRO A 276 17.22 -1.93 7.61
CA PRO A 276 16.94 -0.58 8.12
C PRO A 276 15.44 -0.29 8.18
N ILE A 277 15.01 0.46 9.20
CA ILE A 277 13.63 0.93 9.30
C ILE A 277 13.36 2.01 8.25
N THR A 278 12.47 1.72 7.31
CA THR A 278 12.07 2.63 6.22
C THR A 278 10.70 3.25 6.44
N HIS A 279 9.85 2.59 7.21
CA HIS A 279 8.54 3.07 7.64
C HIS A 279 8.44 2.96 9.17
N ASN A 280 8.58 4.09 9.84
CA ASN A 280 8.56 4.17 11.30
C ASN A 280 7.12 4.22 11.82
N ILE A 281 6.77 3.29 12.71
CA ILE A 281 5.48 3.21 13.38
C ILE A 281 5.73 3.17 14.89
N SER A 282 4.86 3.81 15.68
CA SER A 282 4.99 3.72 17.15
C SER A 282 4.69 2.29 17.63
N GLY A 283 5.52 1.74 18.50
CA GLY A 283 5.31 0.42 19.10
C GLY A 283 6.60 -0.24 19.55
N ILE A 284 6.48 -1.47 20.06
CA ILE A 284 7.64 -2.34 20.31
C ILE A 284 7.95 -3.04 18.99
N HIS A 285 9.10 -2.72 18.40
CA HIS A 285 9.60 -3.41 17.23
C HIS A 285 10.17 -4.77 17.63
N PRO A 286 9.87 -5.86 16.90
CA PRO A 286 10.41 -7.18 17.17
C PRO A 286 11.93 -7.26 16.98
#